data_AF-M0NYZ8-F1
#
_entry.id   AF-M0NYZ8-F1
#
_cell.length_a   1.000
_cell.length_b   1.000
_cell.length_c   1.000
_cell.angle_alpha   90.00
_cell.angle_beta   90.00
_cell.angle_gamma   90.00
#
_symmetry.space_group_name_H-M   'P 1'
#
loop_
_entity.id
_entity.type
_entity.pdbx_description
1 polymer ?
#
loop_
_entity_poly.entity_id
_entity_poly.type
_entity_poly.pdbx_seq_one_letter_code
_entity_poly.pdbx_strand_id
1 'polypeptide(L)'
;MSEGPGPRAETTGAGRPEPDDRADRVSRRLGWLLVLALLAVPMAVIPGDDLTVVGLWGFLNTSGPGLGAGGYPVWAYFLEQPRPFGALPPSIRAWPLAIGFYLLAAASATAGVALGREDRRVTGGLLALAAAASLWVSVGVATRFGVGTTSGWLAVIPVGAFATLAVAVGVYGRDLRGAFQR
;
A
#
# COMPACT_ATOMS: atom_id res chain seq x y z
N MET A 1 -14.44 73.28 1.56
CA MET A 1 -14.62 72.27 0.49
C MET A 1 -13.99 70.99 1.00
N SER A 2 -14.80 69.99 1.33
CA SER A 2 -14.35 68.66 1.79
C SER A 2 -14.34 67.73 0.60
N GLU A 3 -13.15 67.28 0.17
CA GLU A 3 -13.03 66.16 -0.76
C GLU A 3 -12.86 64.88 0.05
N GLY A 4 -13.86 63.99 -0.02
CA GLY A 4 -13.84 62.68 0.61
C GLY A 4 -12.95 61.70 -0.19
N PRO A 5 -12.24 60.77 0.47
CA PRO A 5 -11.50 59.72 -0.23
C PRO A 5 -12.49 58.73 -0.84
N GLY A 6 -12.52 58.61 -2.16
CA GLY A 6 -13.32 57.61 -2.87
C GLY A 6 -12.96 56.18 -2.46
N PRO A 7 -13.93 55.25 -2.45
CA PRO A 7 -13.70 53.87 -2.05
C PRO A 7 -12.75 53.20 -3.04
N ARG A 8 -11.58 52.80 -2.54
CA ARG A 8 -10.62 51.96 -3.25
C ARG A 8 -11.32 50.63 -3.52
N ALA A 9 -11.69 50.40 -4.77
CA ALA A 9 -12.17 49.11 -5.24
C ALA A 9 -11.05 48.09 -5.02
N GLU A 10 -11.13 47.33 -3.92
CA GLU A 10 -10.45 46.06 -3.79
C GLU A 10 -11.05 45.13 -4.85
N THR A 11 -10.45 45.17 -6.03
CA THR A 11 -10.59 44.09 -6.99
C THR A 11 -10.11 42.83 -6.29
N THR A 12 -11.06 42.02 -5.82
CA THR A 12 -10.86 40.63 -5.40
C THR A 12 -10.29 39.87 -6.59
N GLY A 13 -8.98 39.97 -6.77
CA GLY A 13 -8.24 39.08 -7.63
C GLY A 13 -8.37 37.71 -7.02
N ALA A 14 -9.25 36.88 -7.59
CA ALA A 14 -9.21 35.45 -7.40
C ALA A 14 -7.84 34.99 -7.90
N GLY A 15 -6.86 35.00 -6.99
CA GLY A 15 -5.47 34.69 -7.25
C GLY A 15 -5.43 33.32 -7.90
N ARG A 16 -5.00 33.27 -9.17
CA ARG A 16 -4.71 32.02 -9.84
C ARG A 16 -3.70 31.29 -8.95
N PRO A 17 -3.98 30.04 -8.51
CA PRO A 17 -3.12 29.36 -7.56
C PRO A 17 -1.69 29.36 -8.09
N GLU A 18 -0.75 29.73 -7.23
CA GLU A 18 0.65 29.81 -7.60
C GLU A 18 1.15 28.44 -8.13
N PRO A 19 2.14 28.42 -9.02
CA PRO A 19 2.65 27.19 -9.63
C PRO A 19 3.01 26.11 -8.61
N ASP A 20 3.55 26.51 -7.45
CA ASP A 20 3.97 25.64 -6.36
C ASP A 20 2.78 24.92 -5.70
N ASP A 21 1.68 25.62 -5.42
CA ASP A 21 0.46 25.02 -4.88
C ASP A 21 -0.12 23.95 -5.80
N ARG A 22 0.00 24.14 -7.12
CA ARG A 22 -0.47 23.17 -8.11
C ARG A 22 0.44 21.95 -8.13
N ALA A 23 1.75 22.14 -8.13
CA ALA A 23 2.73 21.06 -8.10
C ALA A 23 2.57 20.19 -6.83
N ASP A 24 2.31 20.80 -5.68
CA ASP A 24 2.08 20.11 -4.42
C ASP A 24 0.80 19.29 -4.42
N ARG A 25 -0.30 19.84 -4.95
CA ARG A 25 -1.56 19.09 -5.11
C ARG A 25 -1.42 17.90 -6.04
N VAL A 26 -0.70 18.06 -7.16
CA VAL A 26 -0.43 16.96 -8.11
C VAL A 26 0.42 15.88 -7.45
N SER A 27 1.48 16.28 -6.74
CA SER A 27 2.35 15.34 -6.01
C SER A 27 1.59 14.57 -4.93
N ARG A 28 0.70 15.24 -4.19
CA ARG A 28 -0.16 14.60 -3.18
C ARG A 28 -1.16 13.62 -3.81
N ARG A 29 -1.81 14.01 -4.91
CA ARG A 29 -2.73 13.12 -5.64
C ARG A 29 -2.00 11.90 -6.21
N LEU A 30 -0.80 12.09 -6.75
CA LEU A 30 0.01 10.98 -7.25
C LEU A 30 0.40 10.02 -6.11
N GLY A 31 0.84 10.54 -4.96
CA GLY A 31 1.12 9.73 -3.77
C GLY A 31 -0.09 8.92 -3.32
N TRP A 32 -1.26 9.56 -3.22
CA TRP A 32 -2.53 8.89 -2.91
C TRP A 32 -2.89 7.79 -3.91
N LEU A 33 -2.79 8.06 -5.21
CA LEU A 33 -3.06 7.06 -6.26
C LEU A 33 -2.10 5.88 -6.18
N LEU A 34 -0.82 6.12 -5.90
CA LEU A 34 0.17 5.05 -5.71
C LEU A 34 -0.17 4.19 -4.50
N VAL A 35 -0.55 4.78 -3.37
CA VAL A 35 -0.96 4.03 -2.17
C VAL A 35 -2.21 3.18 -2.45
N LEU A 36 -3.19 3.71 -3.17
CA LEU A 36 -4.36 2.93 -3.57
C LEU A 36 -4.01 1.81 -4.55
N ALA A 37 -3.11 2.06 -5.52
CA ALA A 37 -2.66 1.05 -6.46
C ALA A 37 -2.00 -0.14 -5.77
N LEU A 38 -1.29 0.08 -4.65
CA LEU A 38 -0.67 -0.99 -3.86
C LEU A 38 -1.69 -2.00 -3.30
N LEU A 39 -2.95 -1.62 -3.10
CA LEU A 39 -4.01 -2.55 -2.67
C LEU A 39 -4.32 -3.63 -3.72
N ALA A 40 -3.99 -3.38 -4.99
CA ALA A 40 -4.14 -4.32 -6.08
C ALA A 40 -2.85 -5.09 -6.41
N VAL A 41 -1.71 -4.69 -5.84
CA VAL A 41 -0.43 -5.34 -6.12
C VAL A 41 -0.36 -6.70 -5.40
N PRO A 42 0.00 -7.78 -6.11
CA PRO A 42 0.23 -9.08 -5.48
C PRO A 42 1.34 -9.01 -4.44
N MET A 43 1.13 -9.60 -3.26
CA MET A 43 2.19 -9.75 -2.26
C MET A 43 3.32 -10.62 -2.78
N ALA A 44 2.97 -11.77 -3.36
CA ALA A 44 3.93 -12.71 -3.91
C ALA A 44 3.42 -13.31 -5.23
N VAL A 45 4.37 -13.57 -6.13
CA VAL A 45 4.13 -14.29 -7.37
C VAL A 45 4.99 -15.54 -7.37
N ILE A 46 4.39 -16.67 -7.72
CA ILE A 46 5.05 -17.97 -7.77
C ILE A 46 5.03 -18.40 -9.24
N PRO A 47 6.14 -18.20 -9.98
CA PRO A 47 6.26 -18.66 -11.35
C PRO A 47 6.45 -20.19 -11.37
N GLY A 48 5.67 -20.88 -12.19
CA GLY A 48 5.72 -22.33 -12.39
C GLY A 48 4.92 -22.72 -13.65
N ASP A 49 4.67 -24.02 -13.84
CA ASP A 49 3.82 -24.51 -14.95
C ASP A 49 2.41 -23.89 -14.89
N ASP A 50 1.95 -23.57 -13.68
CA ASP A 50 0.81 -22.71 -13.42
C ASP A 50 1.21 -21.49 -12.58
N LEU A 51 0.70 -20.32 -12.96
CA LEU A 51 0.95 -19.07 -12.25
C LEU A 51 0.07 -18.98 -11.01
N THR A 52 0.71 -18.96 -9.84
CA THR A 52 0.02 -18.65 -8.58
C THR A 52 0.35 -17.23 -8.12
N VAL A 53 -0.70 -16.46 -7.87
CA VAL A 53 -0.65 -15.07 -7.40
C VAL A 53 -1.23 -15.00 -5.99
N VAL A 54 -0.40 -14.57 -5.04
CA VAL A 54 -0.79 -14.33 -3.65
C VAL A 54 -1.10 -12.84 -3.51
N GLY A 55 -2.37 -12.49 -3.45
CA GLY A 55 -2.83 -11.11 -3.28
C GLY A 55 -3.04 -10.71 -1.82
N LEU A 56 -3.34 -9.43 -1.60
CA LEU A 56 -3.82 -8.94 -0.31
C LEU A 56 -5.17 -9.58 0.10
N TRP A 57 -5.98 -9.90 -0.91
CA TRP A 57 -7.38 -10.30 -0.74
C TRP A 57 -7.62 -11.82 -0.81
N GLY A 58 -6.60 -12.60 -1.17
CA GLY A 58 -6.75 -14.03 -1.39
C GLY A 58 -5.70 -14.59 -2.35
N PHE A 59 -5.91 -15.83 -2.75
CA PHE A 59 -5.09 -16.55 -3.71
C PHE A 59 -5.78 -16.61 -5.07
N LEU A 60 -5.02 -16.45 -6.14
CA LEU A 60 -5.44 -16.71 -7.52
C LEU A 60 -4.49 -17.73 -8.12
N ASN A 61 -5.03 -18.80 -8.69
CA ASN A 61 -4.24 -19.81 -9.40
C ASN A 61 -4.82 -20.05 -10.80
N THR A 62 -3.94 -20.17 -11.80
CA THR A 62 -4.31 -20.50 -13.18
C THR A 62 -4.63 -21.99 -13.38
N SER A 63 -4.29 -22.88 -12.44
CA SER A 63 -4.60 -24.33 -12.50
C SER A 63 -6.05 -24.74 -12.17
N GLY A 64 -6.99 -23.80 -12.08
CA GLY A 64 -8.35 -24.09 -11.59
C GLY A 64 -9.11 -25.09 -12.49
N PRO A 65 -10.06 -25.90 -11.95
CA PRO A 65 -10.90 -26.75 -12.79
C PRO A 65 -11.80 -25.89 -13.68
N GLY A 66 -11.48 -25.78 -14.97
CA GLY A 66 -12.24 -25.03 -15.99
C GLY A 66 -11.46 -23.85 -16.61
N LEU A 67 -12.14 -23.02 -17.40
CA LEU A 67 -11.59 -21.80 -18.02
C LEU A 67 -11.44 -20.62 -17.03
N GLY A 68 -11.55 -20.85 -15.72
CA GLY A 68 -11.65 -19.81 -14.69
C GLY A 68 -10.54 -19.91 -13.65
N ALA A 69 -9.82 -18.81 -13.43
CA ALA A 69 -8.89 -18.67 -12.31
C ALA A 69 -9.61 -19.01 -10.99
N GLY A 70 -9.11 -20.01 -10.25
CA GLY A 70 -9.64 -20.36 -8.94
C GLY A 70 -9.21 -19.33 -7.91
N GLY A 71 -10.16 -18.55 -7.39
CA GLY A 71 -9.92 -17.55 -6.36
C GLY A 71 -10.38 -18.02 -4.99
N TYR A 72 -9.49 -18.07 -3.99
CA TYR A 72 -9.89 -18.33 -2.59
C TYR A 72 -9.68 -17.05 -1.75
N PRO A 73 -10.76 -16.35 -1.36
CA PRO A 73 -10.64 -15.09 -0.64
C PRO A 73 -10.16 -15.33 0.79
N VAL A 74 -9.32 -14.42 1.28
CA VAL A 74 -8.71 -14.51 2.61
C VAL A 74 -9.76 -14.59 3.73
N TRP A 75 -10.91 -13.94 3.56
CA TRP A 75 -11.98 -13.95 4.55
C TRP A 75 -12.67 -15.32 4.65
N ALA A 76 -12.84 -16.03 3.53
CA ALA A 76 -13.34 -17.40 3.54
C ALA A 76 -12.41 -18.31 4.36
N TYR A 77 -11.08 -18.18 4.14
CA TYR A 77 -10.09 -18.91 4.93
C TYR A 77 -10.25 -18.68 6.44
N PHE A 78 -10.44 -17.45 6.89
CA PHE A 78 -10.54 -17.15 8.32
C PHE A 78 -11.91 -17.44 8.93
N LEU A 79 -12.99 -17.36 8.15
CA LEU A 79 -14.36 -17.61 8.63
C LEU A 79 -14.74 -19.09 8.63
N GLU A 80 -14.21 -19.86 7.67
CA GLU A 80 -14.53 -21.29 7.51
C GLU A 80 -13.63 -22.20 8.34
N GLN A 81 -12.56 -21.65 8.93
CA GLN A 81 -11.54 -22.45 9.59
C GLN A 81 -11.82 -22.62 11.09
N PRO A 82 -12.08 -23.85 11.58
CA PRO A 82 -12.43 -24.11 12.98
C PRO A 82 -11.24 -24.04 13.95
N ARG A 83 -10.03 -23.73 13.47
CA ARG A 83 -8.83 -23.67 14.30
C ARG A 83 -8.60 -22.25 14.84
N PRO A 84 -8.20 -22.09 16.12
CA PRO A 84 -7.92 -20.77 16.68
C PRO A 84 -6.76 -20.08 15.94
N PHE A 85 -6.86 -18.77 15.76
CA PHE A 85 -5.88 -17.95 15.02
C PHE A 85 -4.42 -18.15 15.49
N GLY A 86 -4.22 -18.42 16.79
CA GLY A 86 -2.90 -18.68 17.38
C GLY A 86 -2.25 -20.00 16.91
N ALA A 87 -3.03 -20.95 16.40
CA ALA A 87 -2.52 -22.21 15.83
C ALA A 87 -2.05 -22.05 14.37
N LEU A 88 -2.28 -20.88 13.75
CA LEU A 88 -1.85 -20.61 12.40
C LEU A 88 -0.34 -20.29 12.36
N PRO A 89 0.36 -20.75 11.31
CA PRO A 89 1.75 -20.40 11.10
C PRO A 89 1.95 -18.88 11.13
N PRO A 90 3.08 -18.39 11.69
CA PRO A 90 3.34 -16.95 11.84
C PRO A 90 3.16 -16.13 10.55
N SER A 91 3.45 -16.73 9.39
CA SER A 91 3.27 -16.09 8.09
C SER A 91 1.81 -15.83 7.72
N ILE A 92 0.89 -16.74 8.07
CA ILE A 92 -0.54 -16.53 7.83
C ILE A 92 -1.08 -15.45 8.77
N ARG A 93 -0.55 -15.38 10.00
CA ARG A 93 -0.92 -14.33 10.96
C ARG A 93 -0.47 -12.93 10.53
N ALA A 94 0.60 -12.84 9.74
CA ALA A 94 1.06 -11.56 9.19
C ALA A 94 0.14 -11.01 8.08
N TRP A 95 -0.72 -11.85 7.48
CA TRP A 95 -1.54 -11.47 6.35
C TRP A 95 -2.65 -10.46 6.73
N PRO A 96 -3.44 -10.65 7.81
CA PRO A 96 -4.36 -9.60 8.30
C PRO A 96 -3.66 -8.33 8.78
N LEU A 97 -2.45 -8.46 9.34
CA LEU A 97 -1.65 -7.29 9.73
C LEU A 97 -1.26 -6.46 8.50
N ALA A 98 -0.82 -7.11 7.43
CA ALA A 98 -0.53 -6.43 6.17
C ALA A 98 -1.79 -5.72 5.62
N ILE A 99 -2.96 -6.37 5.64
CA ILE A 99 -4.25 -5.74 5.30
C ILE A 99 -4.49 -4.49 6.14
N GLY A 100 -4.35 -4.60 7.46
CA GLY A 100 -4.51 -3.46 8.37
C GLY A 100 -3.59 -2.29 8.03
N PHE A 101 -2.30 -2.56 7.78
CA PHE A 101 -1.34 -1.51 7.46
C PHE A 101 -1.61 -0.84 6.09
N TYR A 102 -1.94 -1.61 5.05
CA TYR A 102 -2.30 -1.03 3.76
C TYR A 102 -3.57 -0.18 3.83
N LEU A 103 -4.60 -0.64 4.56
CA LEU A 103 -5.85 0.10 4.70
C LEU A 103 -5.67 1.38 5.52
N LEU A 104 -4.89 1.34 6.61
CA LEU A 104 -4.58 2.54 7.38
C LEU A 104 -3.74 3.53 6.58
N ALA A 105 -2.78 3.06 5.78
CA ALA A 105 -2.00 3.92 4.89
C ALA A 105 -2.90 4.58 3.84
N ALA A 106 -3.79 3.80 3.21
CA ALA A 106 -4.76 4.31 2.24
C ALA A 106 -5.73 5.32 2.86
N ALA A 107 -6.23 5.06 4.07
CA ALA A 107 -7.09 5.98 4.80
C ALA A 107 -6.36 7.29 5.14
N SER A 108 -5.10 7.21 5.59
CA SER A 108 -4.28 8.38 5.91
C SER A 108 -4.01 9.25 4.66
N ALA A 109 -3.60 8.63 3.55
CA ALA A 109 -3.40 9.33 2.28
C ALA A 109 -4.71 9.93 1.73
N THR A 110 -5.84 9.22 1.89
CA THR A 110 -7.16 9.72 1.47
C THR A 110 -7.58 10.94 2.31
N ALA A 111 -7.31 10.93 3.62
CA ALA A 111 -7.52 12.11 4.47
C ALA A 111 -6.67 13.32 4.02
N GLY A 112 -5.47 13.08 3.46
CA GLY A 112 -4.64 14.12 2.86
C GLY A 112 -5.26 14.83 1.66
N VAL A 113 -5.95 14.07 0.81
CA VAL A 113 -6.61 14.58 -0.39
C VAL A 113 -8.00 15.14 -0.09
N ALA A 114 -8.79 14.45 0.74
CA ALA A 114 -10.18 14.81 1.03
C ALA A 114 -10.31 15.91 2.09
N LEU A 115 -9.44 15.90 3.10
CA LEU A 115 -9.53 16.77 4.28
C LEU A 115 -8.32 17.70 4.40
N GLY A 116 -7.26 17.51 3.61
CA GLY A 116 -6.03 18.26 3.71
C GLY A 116 -5.13 17.88 4.90
N ARG A 117 -5.47 16.84 5.66
CA ARG A 117 -4.85 16.49 6.96
C ARG A 117 -4.09 15.16 6.95
N GLU A 118 -3.14 15.00 6.02
CA GLU A 118 -2.26 13.82 6.00
C GLU A 118 -1.01 14.07 6.84
N ASP A 119 -0.69 13.13 7.73
CA ASP A 119 0.64 13.00 8.29
C ASP A 119 1.46 12.03 7.42
N ARG A 120 2.35 12.60 6.61
CA ARG A 120 3.20 11.86 5.66
C ARG A 120 4.17 10.91 6.38
N ARG A 121 4.52 11.19 7.65
CA ARG A 121 5.39 10.31 8.46
C ARG A 121 4.64 9.04 8.85
N VAL A 122 3.39 9.19 9.28
CA VAL A 122 2.51 8.07 9.62
C VAL A 122 2.22 7.23 8.38
N THR A 123 1.88 7.86 7.25
CA THR A 123 1.62 7.14 5.99
C THR A 123 2.85 6.36 5.53
N GLY A 124 4.02 6.99 5.51
CA GLY A 124 5.28 6.32 5.18
C GLY A 124 5.62 5.17 6.15
N GLY A 125 5.37 5.36 7.45
CA GLY A 125 5.63 4.34 8.47
C GLY A 125 4.71 3.13 8.32
N LEU A 126 3.42 3.36 8.06
CA LEU A 126 2.45 2.30 7.76
C LEU A 126 2.83 1.53 6.50
N LEU A 127 3.31 2.21 5.45
CA LEU A 127 3.79 1.53 4.24
C LEU A 127 5.05 0.70 4.51
N ALA A 128 5.98 1.18 5.34
CA ALA A 128 7.15 0.40 5.72
C ALA A 128 6.76 -0.87 6.51
N LEU A 129 5.82 -0.76 7.44
CA LEU A 129 5.26 -1.91 8.17
C LEU A 129 4.49 -2.86 7.24
N ALA A 130 3.72 -2.33 6.28
CA ALA A 130 3.03 -3.12 5.26
C ALA A 130 4.01 -3.89 4.37
N ALA A 131 5.12 -3.27 3.97
CA ALA A 131 6.19 -3.92 3.20
C ALA A 131 6.84 -5.05 4.01
N ALA A 132 7.17 -4.81 5.28
CA ALA A 132 7.74 -5.82 6.17
C ALA A 132 6.78 -7.01 6.39
N ALA A 133 5.49 -6.73 6.62
CA ALA A 133 4.46 -7.75 6.78
C ALA A 133 4.28 -8.57 5.49
N SER A 134 4.22 -7.91 4.33
CA SER A 134 4.12 -8.57 3.01
C SER A 134 5.34 -9.43 2.70
N LEU A 135 6.54 -8.96 3.08
CA LEU A 135 7.77 -9.73 2.95
C LEU A 135 7.74 -10.98 3.84
N TRP A 136 7.27 -10.85 5.09
CA TRP A 136 7.15 -11.98 6.01
C TRP A 136 6.17 -13.04 5.51
N VAL A 137 5.05 -12.63 4.92
CA VAL A 137 4.11 -13.54 4.24
C VAL A 137 4.85 -14.26 3.11
N SER A 138 5.57 -13.54 2.26
CA SER A 138 6.30 -14.10 1.12
C SER A 138 7.40 -15.09 1.54
N VAL A 139 8.16 -14.79 2.59
CA VAL A 139 9.17 -15.70 3.18
C VAL A 139 8.50 -16.97 3.72
N GLY A 140 7.35 -16.83 4.38
CA GLY A 140 6.59 -17.98 4.85
C GLY A 140 6.02 -18.86 3.73
N VAL A 141 5.76 -18.28 2.55
CA VAL A 141 5.41 -19.04 1.34
C VAL A 141 6.66 -19.71 0.77
N ALA A 142 7.75 -18.96 0.60
CA ALA A 142 9.02 -19.45 0.07
C ALA A 142 9.58 -20.66 0.84
N THR A 143 9.53 -20.62 2.17
CA THR A 143 9.98 -21.74 3.02
C THR A 143 9.14 -23.00 2.82
N ARG A 144 7.83 -22.88 2.59
CA ARG A 144 6.94 -24.02 2.30
C ARG A 144 7.12 -24.59 0.91
N PHE A 145 7.43 -23.73 -0.07
CA PHE A 145 7.80 -24.14 -1.42
C PHE A 145 9.24 -24.64 -1.54
N GLY A 146 10.00 -24.66 -0.43
CA GLY A 146 11.38 -25.14 -0.39
C GLY A 146 12.35 -24.30 -1.23
N VAL A 147 12.12 -22.99 -1.31
CA VAL A 147 13.04 -22.06 -2.00
C VAL A 147 14.44 -22.20 -1.39
N GLY A 148 15.43 -22.47 -2.25
CA GLY A 148 16.82 -22.63 -1.88
C GLY A 148 17.19 -24.00 -1.30
N THR A 149 16.23 -24.93 -1.22
CA THR A 149 16.47 -26.33 -0.86
C THR A 149 16.02 -27.27 -1.98
N THR A 150 14.72 -27.26 -2.29
CA THR A 150 14.09 -28.12 -3.31
C THR A 150 13.62 -27.36 -4.54
N SER A 151 13.54 -26.03 -4.47
CA SER A 151 13.09 -25.13 -5.53
C SER A 151 14.10 -24.00 -5.76
N GLY A 152 14.11 -23.43 -6.97
CA GLY A 152 14.98 -22.31 -7.32
C GLY A 152 14.75 -21.06 -6.48
N TRP A 153 15.77 -20.21 -6.36
CA TRP A 153 15.75 -18.98 -5.54
C TRP A 153 14.68 -17.96 -5.98
N LEU A 154 14.19 -18.07 -7.21
CA LEU A 154 13.17 -17.20 -7.82
C LEU A 154 11.77 -17.83 -7.83
N ALA A 155 11.58 -18.99 -7.19
CA ALA A 155 10.27 -19.63 -7.17
C ALA A 155 9.21 -18.85 -6.39
N VAL A 156 9.60 -17.86 -5.57
CA VAL A 156 8.67 -16.91 -4.93
C VAL A 156 9.24 -15.49 -5.03
N ILE A 157 8.51 -14.61 -5.72
CA ILE A 157 8.90 -13.23 -5.96
C ILE A 157 8.03 -12.31 -5.09
N PRO A 158 8.58 -11.61 -4.07
CA PRO A 158 7.82 -10.77 -3.15
C PRO A 158 7.52 -9.38 -3.75
N VAL A 159 6.74 -9.37 -4.84
CA VAL A 159 6.45 -8.16 -5.65
C VAL A 159 5.86 -7.04 -4.79
N GLY A 160 4.90 -7.35 -3.92
CA GLY A 160 4.22 -6.35 -3.10
C GLY A 160 5.12 -5.71 -2.05
N ALA A 161 6.06 -6.47 -1.47
CA ALA A 161 7.02 -5.89 -0.53
C ALA A 161 7.94 -4.87 -1.22
N PHE A 162 8.43 -5.20 -2.41
CA PHE A 162 9.30 -4.31 -3.18
C PHE A 162 8.56 -3.07 -3.69
N ALA A 163 7.37 -3.25 -4.27
CA ALA A 163 6.55 -2.15 -4.74
C ALA A 163 6.21 -1.16 -3.60
N THR A 164 5.80 -1.69 -2.44
CA THR A 164 5.45 -0.87 -1.28
C THR A 164 6.66 -0.16 -0.68
N LEU A 165 7.81 -0.84 -0.62
CA LEU A 165 9.05 -0.21 -0.17
C LEU A 165 9.49 0.91 -1.12
N ALA A 166 9.35 0.72 -2.43
CA ALA A 166 9.66 1.74 -3.43
C ALA A 166 8.78 2.99 -3.26
N VAL A 167 7.47 2.82 -3.00
CA VAL A 167 6.58 3.96 -2.71
C VAL A 167 6.94 4.62 -1.38
N ALA A 168 7.19 3.84 -0.33
CA ALA A 168 7.58 4.37 0.98
C ALA A 168 8.86 5.22 0.91
N VAL A 169 9.89 4.75 0.21
CA VAL A 169 11.16 5.47 0.07
C VAL A 169 11.04 6.63 -0.92
N GLY A 170 10.45 6.39 -2.08
CA GLY A 170 10.39 7.38 -3.17
C GLY A 170 9.45 8.55 -2.90
N VAL A 171 8.28 8.28 -2.30
CA VAL A 171 7.23 9.29 -2.07
C VAL A 171 7.29 9.86 -0.65
N TYR A 172 7.63 9.02 0.35
CA TYR A 172 7.57 9.36 1.77
C TYR A 172 8.94 9.40 2.48
N GLY A 173 10.03 9.05 1.79
CA GLY A 173 11.35 8.85 2.42
C GLY A 173 12.01 10.11 2.96
N ARG A 174 11.66 11.30 2.46
CA ARG A 174 12.13 12.58 3.05
C ARG A 174 11.45 12.83 4.41
N ASP A 175 10.14 12.63 4.47
CA ASP A 175 9.34 12.81 5.69
C ASP A 175 9.73 11.80 6.77
N LEU A 176 9.96 10.54 6.37
CA LEU A 176 10.45 9.47 7.25
C LEU A 176 11.81 9.80 7.87
N ARG A 177 12.78 10.28 7.09
CA ARG A 177 14.10 10.67 7.61
C ARG A 177 14.00 11.83 8.61
N GLY A 178 13.12 12.79 8.36
CA GLY A 178 12.87 13.90 9.29
C GLY A 178 12.20 13.47 10.62
N ALA A 179 11.73 12.23 10.74
CA ALA A 179 11.21 11.68 11.99
C ALA A 179 12.29 11.18 12.95
N PHE A 180 13.44 10.75 12.42
CA PHE A 180 14.54 10.17 13.20
C PHE A 180 15.67 11.16 13.51
N GLN A 181 15.59 12.40 13.02
CA GLN A 181 16.59 13.46 13.23
C GLN A 181 16.20 14.44 14.36
N ARG A 182 15.38 14.00 15.31
CA ARG A 182 15.02 14.76 16.53
C ARG A 182 15.69 14.14 17.74
#